data_AF-A0AAU2MNW5-F1
#
_entry.id   AF-A0AAU2MNW5-F1
#
_cell.length_a   1.000
_cell.length_b   1.000
_cell.length_c   1.000
_cell.angle_alpha   90.00
_cell.angle_beta   90.00
_cell.angle_gamma   90.00
#
_symmetry.space_group_name_H-M   'P 1'
#
loop_
_entity.id
_entity.type
_entity.pdbx_description
1 polymer ?
#
loop_
_entity_poly.entity_id
_entity_poly.type
_entity_poly.pdbx_seq_one_letter_code
_entity_poly.pdbx_strand_id
1 'polypeptide(L)'
;MRGLAPFPGAANAWSPAGASPDIDWRGCEYIAAEHLRALGFKDAEVTPAHGDAGVDVRAEIAVAQVKHQKTAVGRPTLQNLVAAAGSARPLNFGWRAPSWITKMVCMGCDIHGFIECRLGYRDYENDSYWHAVINLDHLNDVRDYDAFGCLFGVRNDFGILDDEAFEPIAAARGLPHDASKRVRDLYEDHEGHSATSISWAEVEKVDWDELSLQPDPYVHEHRRNADGGWQFYERHFGAPQAFLDLCGCPEDIAGRAGLHFPEGTEWSDGDRLFRIGRLRRKDVVRPDGQWKPVWTVMRTLAGLHGNEAVRLVVWFDS
;
A
#
# COMPACT_ATOMS: atom_id res chain seq x y z
N MET A 1 36.27 -21.72 -12.27
CA MET A 1 34.89 -21.56 -12.80
C MET A 1 33.93 -22.00 -11.72
N ARG A 2 33.33 -21.03 -11.00
CA ARG A 2 32.32 -21.28 -9.97
C ARG A 2 30.96 -21.44 -10.64
N GLY A 3 30.28 -22.55 -10.37
CA GLY A 3 28.93 -22.83 -10.88
C GLY A 3 27.90 -21.88 -10.28
N LEU A 4 26.99 -21.42 -11.12
CA LEU A 4 25.81 -20.64 -10.76
C LEU A 4 24.91 -21.42 -9.80
N ALA A 5 24.44 -20.73 -8.76
CA ALA A 5 23.44 -21.24 -7.82
C ALA A 5 22.04 -21.33 -8.49
N PRO A 6 21.19 -22.29 -8.09
CA PRO A 6 19.84 -22.44 -8.60
C PRO A 6 18.91 -21.30 -8.14
N PHE A 7 17.94 -20.96 -9.00
CA PHE A 7 16.86 -20.01 -8.75
C PHE A 7 16.01 -20.39 -7.50
N PRO A 8 15.66 -19.44 -6.62
CA PRO A 8 14.82 -19.72 -5.45
C PRO A 8 13.35 -19.67 -5.85
N GLY A 9 12.76 -20.82 -6.21
CA GLY A 9 11.37 -20.93 -6.66
C GLY A 9 10.44 -21.76 -5.76
N ALA A 10 10.82 -22.01 -4.50
CA ALA A 10 10.18 -23.07 -3.68
C ALA A 10 9.43 -22.59 -2.42
N ALA A 11 9.36 -21.29 -2.12
CA ALA A 11 8.84 -20.84 -0.82
C ALA A 11 7.31 -20.58 -0.74
N ASN A 12 6.57 -20.61 -1.87
CA ASN A 12 5.16 -20.15 -1.91
C ASN A 12 4.16 -21.25 -2.34
N ALA A 13 4.39 -22.51 -1.97
CA ALA A 13 3.47 -23.60 -2.29
C ALA A 13 2.36 -23.74 -1.22
N TRP A 14 1.12 -23.31 -1.53
CA TRP A 14 -0.08 -23.52 -0.72
C TRP A 14 -0.98 -24.63 -1.29
N SER A 15 -1.27 -25.68 -0.51
CA SER A 15 -2.25 -26.72 -0.86
C SER A 15 -3.56 -26.49 -0.11
N PRO A 16 -4.73 -26.42 -0.77
CA PRO A 16 -6.00 -26.47 -0.07
C PRO A 16 -6.20 -27.84 0.58
N ALA A 17 -6.75 -27.87 1.79
CA ALA A 17 -7.18 -29.10 2.42
C ALA A 17 -8.41 -29.66 1.65
N GLY A 18 -8.24 -30.75 0.91
CA GLY A 18 -9.36 -31.55 0.38
C GLY A 18 -9.82 -31.25 -1.05
N ALA A 19 -8.99 -30.68 -1.93
CA ALA A 19 -9.34 -30.53 -3.34
C ALA A 19 -9.59 -31.90 -4.03
N SER A 20 -10.83 -32.12 -4.48
CA SER A 20 -11.23 -33.29 -5.28
C SER A 20 -10.70 -33.19 -6.71
N PRO A 21 -10.32 -34.31 -7.39
CA PRO A 21 -9.87 -34.29 -8.78
C PRO A 21 -10.91 -33.80 -9.81
N ASP A 22 -12.18 -33.66 -9.42
CA ASP A 22 -13.29 -33.19 -10.26
C ASP A 22 -13.73 -31.74 -9.90
N ILE A 23 -12.78 -30.81 -9.83
CA ILE A 23 -13.09 -29.38 -9.67
C ILE A 23 -13.48 -28.78 -11.02
N ASP A 24 -14.64 -28.14 -11.10
CA ASP A 24 -15.07 -27.39 -12.28
C ASP A 24 -14.44 -25.98 -12.31
N TRP A 25 -14.70 -25.23 -13.38
CA TRP A 25 -14.11 -23.90 -13.56
C TRP A 25 -14.47 -22.94 -12.41
N ARG A 26 -15.66 -23.10 -11.84
CA ARG A 26 -16.15 -22.27 -10.73
C ARG A 26 -15.48 -22.66 -9.41
N GLY A 27 -15.24 -23.94 -9.17
CA GLY A 27 -14.45 -24.41 -8.04
C GLY A 27 -13.01 -23.89 -8.06
N CYS A 28 -12.41 -23.69 -9.25
CA CYS A 28 -11.10 -23.04 -9.36
C CYS A 28 -11.12 -21.58 -8.86
N GLU A 29 -12.21 -20.85 -9.05
CA GLU A 29 -12.34 -19.46 -8.61
C GLU A 29 -12.44 -19.37 -7.09
N TYR A 30 -13.22 -20.27 -6.47
CA TYR A 30 -13.28 -20.35 -5.00
C TYR A 30 -11.93 -20.70 -4.39
N ILE A 31 -11.15 -21.59 -5.03
CA ILE A 31 -9.79 -21.91 -4.59
C ILE A 31 -8.85 -20.69 -4.74
N ALA A 32 -9.01 -19.90 -5.80
CA ALA A 32 -8.25 -18.67 -5.98
C ALA A 32 -8.61 -17.62 -4.90
N ALA A 33 -9.89 -17.51 -4.53
CA ALA A 33 -10.33 -16.66 -3.41
C ALA A 33 -9.76 -17.14 -2.07
N GLU A 34 -9.83 -18.44 -1.77
CA GLU A 34 -9.20 -19.02 -0.57
C GLU A 34 -7.69 -18.77 -0.52
N HIS A 35 -7.01 -18.88 -1.67
CA HIS A 35 -5.59 -18.60 -1.76
C HIS A 35 -5.27 -17.12 -1.52
N LEU A 36 -6.06 -16.20 -2.07
CA LEU A 36 -5.95 -14.77 -1.80
C LEU A 36 -6.15 -14.46 -0.31
N ARG A 37 -7.15 -15.10 0.34
CA ARG A 37 -7.35 -15.00 1.79
C ARG A 37 -6.15 -15.50 2.58
N ALA A 38 -5.58 -16.65 2.17
CA ALA A 38 -4.36 -17.19 2.79
C ALA A 38 -3.13 -16.29 2.61
N LEU A 39 -3.10 -15.46 1.55
CA LEU A 39 -2.06 -14.46 1.29
C LEU A 39 -2.31 -13.13 2.03
N GLY A 40 -3.43 -12.99 2.76
CA GLY A 40 -3.76 -11.81 3.56
C GLY A 40 -4.90 -10.94 3.02
N PHE A 41 -5.42 -11.23 1.83
CA PHE A 41 -6.59 -10.54 1.25
C PHE A 41 -7.88 -11.18 1.76
N LYS A 42 -8.18 -10.94 3.04
CA LYS A 42 -9.23 -11.64 3.79
C LYS A 42 -10.64 -11.48 3.19
N ASP A 43 -10.85 -10.38 2.47
CA ASP A 43 -12.10 -9.99 1.81
C ASP A 43 -12.21 -10.47 0.35
N ALA A 44 -11.28 -11.32 -0.11
CA ALA A 44 -11.35 -11.86 -1.48
C ALA A 44 -12.62 -12.70 -1.69
N GLU A 45 -13.40 -12.36 -2.71
CA GLU A 45 -14.67 -12.99 -3.08
C GLU A 45 -14.74 -13.30 -4.59
N VAL A 46 -15.41 -14.40 -4.94
CA VAL A 46 -15.62 -14.81 -6.33
C VAL A 46 -16.69 -13.91 -6.98
N THR A 47 -16.39 -13.38 -8.16
CA THR A 47 -17.31 -12.49 -8.91
C THR A 47 -18.41 -13.27 -9.64
N PRO A 48 -19.54 -12.66 -10.05
CA PRO A 48 -20.58 -13.35 -10.80
C PRO A 48 -20.09 -13.87 -12.17
N ALA A 49 -20.55 -15.07 -12.56
CA ALA A 49 -20.14 -15.81 -13.77
C ALA A 49 -20.27 -15.10 -15.14
N HIS A 50 -20.95 -13.94 -15.21
CA HIS A 50 -21.22 -13.24 -16.46
C HIS A 50 -21.17 -11.72 -16.23
N GLY A 51 -20.46 -11.00 -17.11
CA GLY A 51 -20.44 -9.53 -17.12
C GLY A 51 -19.36 -8.88 -16.25
N ASP A 52 -18.36 -9.63 -15.81
CA ASP A 52 -17.30 -9.23 -14.87
C ASP A 52 -16.02 -8.68 -15.53
N ALA A 53 -16.05 -8.44 -16.85
CA ALA A 53 -14.89 -8.03 -17.64
C ALA A 53 -13.66 -8.97 -17.54
N GLY A 54 -13.86 -10.24 -17.15
CA GLY A 54 -12.79 -11.23 -17.01
C GLY A 54 -12.06 -11.20 -15.66
N VAL A 55 -12.66 -10.59 -14.63
CA VAL A 55 -12.21 -10.68 -13.24
C VAL A 55 -13.03 -11.76 -12.55
N ASP A 56 -12.38 -12.83 -12.10
CA ASP A 56 -13.05 -14.01 -11.51
C ASP A 56 -13.05 -13.98 -9.97
N VAL A 57 -12.13 -13.22 -9.36
CA VAL A 57 -12.08 -12.98 -7.91
C VAL A 57 -11.70 -11.52 -7.64
N ARG A 58 -12.33 -10.89 -6.66
CA ARG A 58 -12.08 -9.50 -6.26
C ARG A 58 -11.89 -9.39 -4.74
N ALA A 59 -10.95 -8.56 -4.34
CA ALA A 59 -10.78 -8.01 -3.01
C ALA A 59 -10.71 -6.46 -3.15
N GLU A 60 -10.68 -5.77 -2.03
CA GLU A 60 -10.60 -4.32 -1.87
C GLU A 60 -9.40 -3.74 -2.60
N ILE A 61 -8.27 -4.46 -2.56
CA ILE A 61 -6.99 -4.03 -3.14
C ILE A 61 -6.36 -5.07 -4.09
N ALA A 62 -7.13 -6.09 -4.52
CA ALA A 62 -6.63 -7.12 -5.43
C ALA A 62 -7.71 -7.68 -6.34
N VAL A 63 -7.34 -8.11 -7.54
CA VAL A 63 -8.22 -8.86 -8.45
C VAL A 63 -7.49 -10.09 -8.99
N ALA A 64 -8.21 -11.15 -9.31
CA ALA A 64 -7.64 -12.31 -9.96
C ALA A 64 -8.48 -12.75 -11.15
N GLN A 65 -7.79 -13.25 -12.17
CA GLN A 65 -8.39 -13.99 -13.26
C GLN A 65 -7.92 -15.45 -13.20
N VAL A 66 -8.87 -16.36 -13.33
CA VAL A 66 -8.78 -17.80 -13.16
C VAL A 66 -9.10 -18.45 -14.49
N LYS A 67 -8.23 -19.35 -14.95
CA LYS A 67 -8.47 -20.12 -16.19
C LYS A 67 -8.41 -21.61 -15.92
N HIS A 68 -9.54 -22.28 -16.13
CA HIS A 68 -9.65 -23.73 -16.04
C HIS A 68 -9.42 -24.37 -17.43
N GLN A 69 -8.21 -24.88 -17.67
CA GLN A 69 -7.83 -25.50 -18.95
C GLN A 69 -7.04 -26.79 -18.75
N LYS A 70 -7.29 -27.79 -19.59
CA LYS A 70 -6.61 -29.11 -19.57
C LYS A 70 -5.18 -29.07 -20.13
N THR A 71 -4.76 -27.96 -20.71
CA THR A 71 -3.45 -27.79 -21.38
C THR A 71 -2.71 -26.61 -20.76
N ALA A 72 -1.39 -26.70 -20.64
CA ALA A 72 -0.57 -25.58 -20.19
C ALA A 72 -0.80 -24.34 -21.07
N VAL A 73 -1.11 -23.20 -20.45
CA VAL A 73 -1.46 -21.97 -21.16
C VAL A 73 -0.22 -21.41 -21.87
N GLY A 74 -0.32 -21.16 -23.17
CA GLY A 74 0.77 -20.61 -23.98
C GLY A 74 0.96 -19.09 -23.79
N ARG A 75 2.17 -18.60 -24.12
CA ARG A 75 2.57 -17.18 -24.12
C ARG A 75 1.57 -16.20 -24.79
N PRO A 76 0.85 -16.53 -25.87
CA PRO A 76 -0.10 -15.59 -26.49
C PRO A 76 -1.32 -15.27 -25.61
N THR A 77 -1.84 -16.27 -24.89
CA THR A 77 -2.94 -16.08 -23.93
C THR A 77 -2.49 -15.27 -22.70
N LEU A 78 -1.19 -15.29 -22.40
CA LEU A 78 -0.57 -14.48 -21.35
C LEU A 78 -0.39 -13.00 -21.76
N GLN A 79 -0.32 -12.71 -23.07
CA GLN A 79 -0.13 -11.36 -23.64
C GLN A 79 -1.43 -10.59 -23.87
N ASN A 80 -2.53 -11.28 -24.23
CA ASN A 80 -3.84 -10.63 -24.46
C ASN A 80 -4.49 -10.04 -23.19
N LEU A 81 -3.98 -10.35 -21.99
CA LEU A 81 -4.52 -9.85 -20.72
C LEU A 81 -4.02 -8.46 -20.32
N VAL A 82 -2.92 -7.97 -20.91
CA VAL A 82 -2.37 -6.62 -20.63
C VAL A 82 -3.34 -5.53 -21.09
N ALA A 83 -4.19 -5.83 -22.08
CA ALA A 83 -5.16 -4.88 -22.62
C ALA A 83 -6.40 -4.66 -21.74
N ALA A 84 -6.72 -5.59 -20.82
CA ALA A 84 -7.90 -5.48 -19.95
C ALA A 84 -7.58 -4.83 -18.58
N ALA A 85 -6.30 -4.78 -18.18
CA ALA A 85 -5.85 -4.40 -16.84
C ALA A 85 -5.02 -3.10 -16.79
N GLY A 86 -4.79 -2.43 -17.92
CA GLY A 86 -3.92 -1.24 -17.96
C GLY A 86 -2.48 -1.53 -17.49
N SER A 87 -1.88 -0.59 -16.78
CA SER A 87 -0.44 -0.51 -16.45
C SER A 87 0.05 -1.44 -15.32
N ALA A 88 -0.82 -2.27 -14.74
CA ALA A 88 -0.52 -3.06 -13.54
C ALA A 88 0.56 -4.14 -13.73
N ARG A 89 1.39 -4.38 -12.69
CA ARG A 89 2.39 -5.46 -12.66
C ARG A 89 1.76 -6.82 -12.33
N PRO A 90 1.87 -7.84 -13.21
CA PRO A 90 1.31 -9.17 -12.95
C PRO A 90 2.19 -10.00 -12.00
N LEU A 91 1.57 -10.62 -10.99
CA LEU A 91 2.20 -11.68 -10.19
C LEU A 91 1.77 -13.04 -10.75
N ASN A 92 2.73 -13.79 -11.30
CA ASN A 92 2.48 -15.11 -11.87
C ASN A 92 2.74 -16.19 -10.82
N PHE A 93 1.71 -16.98 -10.48
CA PHE A 93 1.87 -18.17 -9.66
C PHE A 93 1.55 -19.41 -10.48
N GLY A 94 2.39 -20.45 -10.35
CA GLY A 94 2.21 -21.74 -11.00
C GLY A 94 2.25 -22.85 -9.96
N TRP A 95 1.22 -23.68 -9.92
CA TRP A 95 1.11 -24.83 -9.01
C TRP A 95 1.61 -26.12 -9.69
N ARG A 96 2.26 -27.02 -8.93
CA ARG A 96 2.59 -28.38 -9.41
C ARG A 96 1.52 -29.38 -8.97
N ALA A 97 0.42 -29.41 -9.69
CA ALA A 97 -0.47 -30.55 -9.88
C ALA A 97 -0.98 -30.50 -11.35
N PRO A 98 -1.45 -31.60 -11.96
CA PRO A 98 -1.73 -31.59 -13.40
C PRO A 98 -2.84 -30.57 -13.71
N SER A 99 -2.40 -29.48 -14.34
CA SER A 99 -3.17 -28.45 -15.05
C SER A 99 -4.12 -27.54 -14.26
N TRP A 100 -3.61 -26.53 -13.54
CA TRP A 100 -4.34 -25.25 -13.28
C TRP A 100 -3.36 -24.07 -13.20
N ILE A 101 -3.69 -22.92 -13.78
CA ILE A 101 -2.92 -21.66 -13.64
C ILE A 101 -3.87 -20.56 -13.16
N THR A 102 -3.61 -20.04 -11.96
CA THR A 102 -4.23 -18.81 -11.43
C THR A 102 -3.25 -17.67 -11.68
N LYS A 103 -3.66 -16.64 -12.45
CA LYS A 103 -2.87 -15.41 -12.58
C LYS A 103 -3.51 -14.36 -11.69
N MET A 104 -2.82 -13.95 -10.64
CA MET A 104 -3.27 -12.91 -9.72
C MET A 104 -2.72 -11.56 -10.19
N VAL A 105 -3.57 -10.53 -10.24
CA VAL A 105 -3.16 -9.16 -10.52
C VAL A 105 -3.49 -8.35 -9.26
N CYS A 106 -2.50 -8.18 -8.38
CA CYS A 106 -2.61 -7.18 -7.32
C CYS A 106 -2.61 -5.81 -7.99
N MET A 107 -3.72 -5.08 -7.90
CA MET A 107 -3.75 -3.66 -8.19
C MET A 107 -3.27 -2.94 -6.94
N GLY A 108 -1.96 -2.81 -6.83
CA GLY A 108 -1.38 -1.92 -5.83
C GLY A 108 -0.96 -0.63 -6.48
N CYS A 109 -1.14 0.48 -5.77
CA CYS A 109 -0.64 1.79 -6.17
C CYS A 109 0.78 1.95 -5.61
N ASP A 110 1.80 1.92 -6.45
CA ASP A 110 3.18 2.27 -6.07
C ASP A 110 3.38 3.79 -6.15
N ILE A 111 4.36 4.27 -5.39
CA ILE A 111 4.82 5.65 -5.40
C ILE A 111 6.17 5.74 -6.09
N HIS A 112 6.32 6.74 -6.95
CA HIS A 112 7.56 7.06 -7.63
C HIS A 112 7.89 8.52 -7.39
N GLY A 113 9.17 8.88 -7.43
CA GLY A 113 9.53 10.27 -7.22
C GLY A 113 11.01 10.52 -7.04
N PHE A 114 11.33 11.79 -6.83
CA PHE A 114 12.68 12.24 -6.54
C PHE A 114 12.66 13.29 -5.43
N ILE A 115 13.70 13.25 -4.61
CA ILE A 115 14.09 14.44 -3.86
C ILE A 115 14.86 15.34 -4.82
N GLU A 116 14.39 16.57 -4.98
CA GLU A 116 15.06 17.61 -5.75
C GLU A 116 15.67 18.68 -4.84
N CYS A 117 16.76 19.29 -5.30
CA CYS A 117 17.38 20.44 -4.66
C CYS A 117 17.55 21.59 -5.63
N ARG A 118 17.25 22.80 -5.18
CA ARG A 118 17.52 24.03 -5.92
C ARG A 118 18.93 24.50 -5.64
N LEU A 119 19.77 24.54 -6.66
CA LEU A 119 21.15 25.00 -6.55
C LEU A 119 21.30 26.45 -7.02
N GLY A 120 22.37 27.11 -6.59
CA GLY A 120 22.66 28.51 -6.95
C GLY A 120 23.10 28.72 -8.40
N TYR A 121 23.23 27.65 -9.18
CA TYR A 121 23.53 27.69 -10.60
C TYR A 121 22.45 26.95 -11.38
N ARG A 122 22.24 27.39 -12.62
CA ARG A 122 21.28 26.78 -13.52
C ARG A 122 21.91 25.56 -14.17
N ASP A 123 21.16 24.46 -14.24
CA ASP A 123 21.49 23.39 -15.16
C ASP A 123 21.20 23.86 -16.57
N TYR A 124 22.24 24.17 -17.35
CA TYR A 124 22.09 24.65 -18.72
C TYR A 124 21.65 23.55 -19.69
N GLU A 125 21.91 22.28 -19.39
CA GLU A 125 21.46 21.16 -20.22
C GLU A 125 19.98 20.87 -19.98
N ASN A 126 19.49 21.12 -18.76
CA ASN A 126 18.14 20.74 -18.32
C ASN A 126 17.19 21.94 -18.11
N ASP A 127 17.68 23.16 -18.34
CA ASP A 127 16.98 24.46 -18.24
C ASP A 127 16.29 24.72 -16.88
N SER A 128 16.76 24.06 -15.81
CA SER A 128 16.17 24.16 -14.47
C SER A 128 17.21 24.52 -13.41
N TYR A 129 16.77 25.20 -12.35
CA TYR A 129 17.56 25.39 -11.13
C TYR A 129 17.38 24.23 -10.14
N TRP A 130 16.40 23.36 -10.39
CA TRP A 130 16.15 22.15 -9.61
C TRP A 130 16.89 20.96 -10.22
N HIS A 131 17.55 20.21 -9.35
CA HIS A 131 18.31 19.02 -9.70
C HIS A 131 17.72 17.82 -8.95
N ALA A 132 17.44 16.74 -9.68
CA ALA A 132 17.11 15.45 -9.08
C ALA A 132 18.34 14.90 -8.34
N VAL A 133 18.22 14.73 -7.02
CA VAL A 133 19.33 14.28 -6.16
C VAL A 133 19.28 12.78 -5.95
N ILE A 134 18.12 12.24 -5.60
CA ILE A 134 17.94 10.81 -5.31
C ILE A 134 16.54 10.35 -5.71
N ASN A 135 16.48 9.19 -6.37
CA ASN A 135 15.22 8.50 -6.67
C ASN A 135 14.63 7.96 -5.35
N LEU A 136 13.32 8.15 -5.17
CA LEU A 136 12.55 7.67 -4.03
C LEU A 136 12.70 6.16 -3.82
N ASP A 137 12.79 5.37 -4.90
CA ASP A 137 12.95 3.91 -4.85
C ASP A 137 14.19 3.44 -4.06
N HIS A 138 15.18 4.32 -3.87
CA HIS A 138 16.37 4.03 -3.05
C HIS A 138 16.18 4.28 -1.55
N LEU A 139 15.11 4.96 -1.17
CA LEU A 139 14.83 5.40 0.21
C LEU A 139 13.54 4.78 0.77
N ASN A 140 12.59 4.45 -0.10
CA ASN A 140 11.29 3.89 0.24
C ASN A 140 10.84 2.95 -0.90
N ASP A 141 10.73 1.66 -0.62
CA ASP A 141 10.33 0.61 -1.57
C ASP A 141 9.04 -0.12 -1.13
N VAL A 142 8.30 0.48 -0.21
CA VAL A 142 7.15 -0.12 0.48
C VAL A 142 5.86 0.58 0.11
N ARG A 143 4.79 -0.22 -0.01
CA ARG A 143 3.43 0.26 -0.26
C ARG A 143 2.80 0.67 1.07
N ASP A 144 2.83 1.97 1.35
CA ASP A 144 2.34 2.56 2.61
C ASP A 144 1.15 3.48 2.31
N TYR A 145 -0.04 2.88 2.10
CA TYR A 145 -1.23 3.61 1.67
C TYR A 145 -1.71 4.65 2.68
N ASP A 146 -1.55 4.40 3.97
CA ASP A 146 -1.92 5.39 4.99
C ASP A 146 -1.02 6.62 4.90
N ALA A 147 0.28 6.43 4.66
CA ALA A 147 1.18 7.54 4.41
C ALA A 147 0.87 8.23 3.06
N PHE A 148 0.54 7.48 2.01
CA PHE A 148 0.19 8.07 0.71
C PHE A 148 -1.07 8.93 0.81
N GLY A 149 -2.06 8.45 1.56
CA GLY A 149 -3.29 9.18 1.86
C GLY A 149 -3.01 10.43 2.69
N CYS A 150 -2.32 10.28 3.81
CA CYS A 150 -1.97 11.37 4.73
C CYS A 150 -1.12 12.46 4.06
N LEU A 151 -0.14 12.09 3.24
CA LEU A 151 0.80 13.04 2.63
C LEU A 151 0.26 13.61 1.30
N PHE A 152 -0.38 12.79 0.46
CA PHE A 152 -0.65 13.12 -0.95
C PHE A 152 -2.09 12.86 -1.40
N GLY A 153 -2.97 12.37 -0.51
CA GLY A 153 -4.38 12.14 -0.82
C GLY A 153 -4.64 10.92 -1.71
N VAL A 154 -3.66 10.02 -1.88
CA VAL A 154 -3.81 8.80 -2.69
C VAL A 154 -4.15 7.63 -1.79
N ARG A 155 -5.29 6.95 -2.06
CA ARG A 155 -5.85 5.89 -1.19
C ARG A 155 -6.10 6.38 0.24
N ASN A 156 -6.61 7.60 0.36
CA ASN A 156 -6.82 8.30 1.63
C ASN A 156 -8.14 7.90 2.31
N ASP A 157 -8.42 6.60 2.43
CA ASP A 157 -9.75 6.13 2.80
C ASP A 157 -9.79 5.11 3.94
N PHE A 158 -8.63 4.75 4.51
CA PHE A 158 -8.49 3.63 5.46
C PHE A 158 -9.10 2.30 4.96
N GLY A 159 -9.30 2.16 3.65
CA GLY A 159 -10.01 1.03 3.06
C GLY A 159 -11.53 1.12 3.13
N ILE A 160 -12.10 2.29 3.43
CA ILE A 160 -13.54 2.58 3.46
C ILE A 160 -13.85 3.54 2.32
N LEU A 161 -14.47 3.04 1.25
CA LEU A 161 -14.84 3.87 0.10
C LEU A 161 -15.61 5.12 0.52
N ASP A 162 -15.25 6.25 -0.10
CA ASP A 162 -15.91 7.57 -0.01
C ASP A 162 -15.66 8.40 1.27
N ASP A 163 -14.83 7.93 2.21
CA ASP A 163 -14.41 8.71 3.39
C ASP A 163 -12.95 9.15 3.27
N GLU A 164 -12.63 10.42 3.56
CA GLU A 164 -11.25 10.88 3.65
C GLU A 164 -10.68 10.67 5.05
N ALA A 165 -9.54 9.97 5.15
CA ALA A 165 -8.86 9.67 6.40
C ALA A 165 -8.17 10.91 7.01
N PHE A 166 -7.49 11.71 6.18
CA PHE A 166 -6.82 12.95 6.59
C PHE A 166 -7.05 14.05 5.56
N GLU A 167 -6.98 15.32 5.96
CA GLU A 167 -6.70 16.38 4.99
C GLU A 167 -5.25 16.14 4.46
N PRO A 168 -5.05 15.89 3.16
CA PRO A 168 -3.71 15.56 2.66
C PRO A 168 -2.82 16.80 2.62
N ILE A 169 -1.55 16.65 3.01
CA ILE A 169 -0.63 17.79 3.07
C ILE A 169 -0.39 18.40 1.69
N ALA A 170 -0.21 17.56 0.67
CA ALA A 170 0.14 17.96 -0.68
C ALA A 170 -0.58 17.11 -1.74
N ALA A 171 -1.91 17.15 -1.78
CA ALA A 171 -2.67 16.41 -2.80
C ALA A 171 -2.70 17.11 -4.17
N ALA A 172 -2.50 16.32 -5.22
CA ALA A 172 -2.85 16.61 -6.62
C ALA A 172 -2.48 18.02 -7.13
N ARG A 173 -1.32 18.55 -6.71
CA ARG A 173 -0.87 19.90 -7.10
C ARG A 173 -0.31 19.96 -8.53
N GLY A 174 -0.21 18.82 -9.19
CA GLY A 174 0.44 18.64 -10.49
C GLY A 174 1.96 18.54 -10.37
N LEU A 175 2.60 18.17 -11.48
CA LEU A 175 4.05 18.21 -11.58
C LEU A 175 4.52 19.67 -11.55
N PRO A 176 5.52 20.03 -10.71
CA PRO A 176 6.06 21.38 -10.72
C PRO A 176 6.56 21.79 -12.10
N HIS A 177 6.16 22.97 -12.58
CA HIS A 177 6.57 23.48 -13.90
C HIS A 177 8.09 23.61 -14.07
N ASP A 178 8.80 23.82 -12.96
CA ASP A 178 10.24 23.94 -12.86
C ASP A 178 10.93 22.63 -12.42
N ALA A 179 10.23 21.50 -12.44
CA ALA A 179 10.81 20.19 -12.17
C ALA A 179 12.06 19.94 -13.03
N SER A 180 13.05 19.27 -12.45
CA SER A 180 14.25 18.88 -13.20
C SER A 180 13.86 18.05 -14.41
N LYS A 181 14.68 18.12 -15.48
CA LYS A 181 14.44 17.32 -16.69
C LYS A 181 14.31 15.83 -16.37
N ARG A 182 15.14 15.30 -15.45
CA ARG A 182 15.10 13.90 -15.03
C ARG A 182 13.74 13.47 -14.47
N VAL A 183 13.11 14.34 -13.68
CA VAL A 183 11.76 14.10 -13.14
C VAL A 183 10.71 14.16 -14.24
N ARG A 184 10.77 15.16 -15.12
CA ARG A 184 9.82 15.29 -16.24
C ARG A 184 9.86 14.08 -17.17
N ASP A 185 11.06 13.68 -17.61
CA ASP A 185 11.25 12.54 -18.51
C ASP A 185 10.67 11.25 -17.89
N LEU A 186 10.97 10.98 -16.62
CA LEU A 186 10.48 9.77 -15.96
C LEU A 186 8.97 9.81 -15.70
N TYR A 187 8.40 10.96 -15.37
CA TYR A 187 6.96 11.09 -15.21
C TYR A 187 6.20 10.82 -16.52
N GLU A 188 6.69 11.38 -17.64
CA GLU A 188 6.13 11.15 -18.97
C GLU A 188 6.22 9.67 -19.37
N ASP A 189 7.34 9.00 -19.08
CA ASP A 189 7.54 7.57 -19.38
C ASP A 189 6.64 6.63 -18.56
N HIS A 190 6.25 7.01 -17.34
CA HIS A 190 5.50 6.14 -16.42
C HIS A 190 3.97 6.24 -16.58
N GLU A 191 3.46 7.17 -17.40
CA GLU A 191 2.02 7.50 -17.45
C GLU A 191 1.43 7.73 -16.04
N GLY A 192 2.24 8.30 -15.14
CA GLY A 192 1.91 8.46 -13.73
C GLY A 192 0.71 9.39 -13.51
N HIS A 193 -0.03 9.18 -12.43
CA HIS A 193 -1.13 10.05 -12.02
C HIS A 193 -0.85 10.72 -10.68
N SER A 194 -1.74 11.64 -10.29
CA SER A 194 -1.71 12.34 -9.01
C SER A 194 -0.37 13.01 -8.68
N ALA A 195 0.34 13.50 -9.70
CA ALA A 195 1.61 14.17 -9.52
C ALA A 195 1.49 15.34 -8.54
N THR A 196 2.46 15.45 -7.64
CA THR A 196 2.48 16.49 -6.62
C THR A 196 3.88 16.69 -6.06
N SER A 197 4.05 17.70 -5.22
CA SER A 197 5.30 17.92 -4.48
C SER A 197 5.08 18.54 -3.11
N ILE A 198 5.99 18.21 -2.19
CA ILE A 198 6.05 18.74 -0.83
C ILE A 198 7.47 19.23 -0.52
N SER A 199 7.61 20.46 -0.05
CA SER A 199 8.89 21.04 0.36
C SER A 199 9.29 20.63 1.77
N TRP A 200 10.59 20.70 2.11
CA TRP A 200 11.01 20.51 3.50
C TRP A 200 10.41 21.58 4.43
N ALA A 201 10.26 22.82 3.94
CA ALA A 201 9.60 23.90 4.69
C ALA A 201 8.13 23.60 5.04
N GLU A 202 7.42 22.85 4.19
CA GLU A 202 6.07 22.37 4.49
C GLU A 202 6.10 21.24 5.52
N VAL A 203 6.97 20.24 5.33
CA VAL A 203 7.14 19.09 6.24
C VAL A 203 7.42 19.54 7.69
N GLU A 204 8.23 20.60 7.87
CA GLU A 204 8.54 21.15 9.19
C GLU A 204 7.36 21.83 9.89
N LYS A 205 6.38 22.32 9.12
CA LYS A 205 5.20 23.01 9.63
C LYS A 205 4.02 22.07 9.90
N VAL A 206 4.14 20.80 9.50
CA VAL A 206 3.09 19.80 9.70
C VAL A 206 2.84 19.60 11.20
N ASP A 207 1.58 19.67 11.60
CA ASP A 207 1.15 19.20 12.90
C ASP A 207 1.05 17.67 12.87
N TRP A 208 2.10 17.00 13.33
CA TRP A 208 2.17 15.54 13.36
C TRP A 208 1.26 14.90 14.42
N ASP A 209 0.69 15.70 15.32
CA ASP A 209 -0.28 15.28 16.33
C ASP A 209 -1.73 15.50 15.87
N GLU A 210 -1.95 16.06 14.68
CA GLU A 210 -3.28 16.20 14.07
C GLU A 210 -3.95 14.83 13.90
N LEU A 211 -5.21 14.75 14.35
CA LEU A 211 -6.03 13.54 14.27
C LEU A 211 -6.61 13.36 12.87
N SER A 212 -6.86 12.10 12.49
CA SER A 212 -7.65 11.74 11.33
C SER A 212 -9.05 12.38 11.38
N LEU A 213 -9.65 12.60 10.21
CA LEU A 213 -10.98 13.20 10.10
C LEU A 213 -12.05 12.26 10.67
N GLN A 214 -11.87 10.96 10.46
CA GLN A 214 -12.77 9.90 10.91
C GLN A 214 -12.07 8.94 11.87
N PRO A 215 -12.83 8.26 12.76
CA PRO A 215 -12.33 7.12 13.53
C PRO A 215 -11.70 6.06 12.62
N ASP A 216 -10.62 5.45 13.08
CA ASP A 216 -10.00 4.36 12.37
C ASP A 216 -10.92 3.12 12.42
N PRO A 217 -11.19 2.44 11.29
CA PRO A 217 -11.91 1.17 11.29
C PRO A 217 -11.24 0.09 12.14
N TYR A 218 -9.95 0.20 12.40
CA TYR A 218 -9.17 -0.80 13.13
C TYR A 218 -9.00 -0.46 14.61
N VAL A 219 -8.85 -1.50 15.44
CA VAL A 219 -8.61 -1.33 16.88
C VAL A 219 -7.16 -0.94 17.15
N HIS A 220 -6.96 -0.06 18.12
CA HIS A 220 -5.64 0.40 18.57
C HIS A 220 -5.26 -0.26 19.88
N GLU A 221 -4.12 -0.95 19.92
CA GLU A 221 -3.51 -1.42 21.16
C GLU A 221 -2.63 -0.32 21.76
N HIS A 222 -2.85 -0.07 23.04
CA HIS A 222 -2.04 0.78 23.89
C HIS A 222 -1.44 -0.07 25.00
N ARG A 223 -0.20 0.21 25.35
CA ARG A 223 0.50 -0.45 26.45
C ARG A 223 0.82 0.52 27.56
N ARG A 224 0.79 0.01 28.79
CA ARG A 224 1.14 0.81 29.95
C ARG A 224 2.65 1.03 30.00
N ASN A 225 3.06 2.28 30.12
CA ASN A 225 4.46 2.63 30.28
C ASN A 225 4.89 2.55 31.77
N ALA A 226 6.17 2.83 32.05
CA ALA A 226 6.72 2.79 33.41
C ALA A 226 6.11 3.86 34.36
N ASP A 227 5.58 4.97 33.82
CA ASP A 227 4.92 6.02 34.62
C ASP A 227 3.41 5.75 34.86
N GLY A 228 2.88 4.67 34.30
CA GLY A 228 1.49 4.25 34.45
C GLY A 228 0.52 4.85 33.42
N GLY A 229 1.00 5.70 32.52
CA GLY A 229 0.27 6.20 31.35
C GLY A 229 0.14 5.18 30.22
N TRP A 230 -0.80 5.45 29.32
CA TRP A 230 -1.04 4.64 28.13
C TRP A 230 -0.24 5.20 26.94
N GLN A 231 0.53 4.34 26.30
CA GLN A 231 1.25 4.65 25.07
C GLN A 231 0.66 3.84 23.91
N PHE A 232 0.34 4.51 22.80
CA PHE A 232 -0.03 3.84 21.56
C PHE A 232 1.08 2.86 21.17
N TYR A 233 0.72 1.60 20.99
CA TYR A 233 1.66 0.53 20.66
C TYR A 233 1.51 0.15 19.19
N GLU A 234 0.32 -0.25 18.76
CA GLU A 234 0.05 -0.59 17.37
C GLU A 234 -1.42 -0.47 16.98
N ARG A 235 -1.65 -0.34 15.68
CA ARG A 235 -2.95 -0.55 15.05
C ARG A 235 -3.00 -1.99 14.54
N HIS A 236 -4.11 -2.68 14.77
CA HIS A 236 -4.28 -4.06 14.35
C HIS A 236 -5.13 -4.18 13.08
N PHE A 237 -4.53 -4.63 11.98
CA PHE A 237 -5.25 -4.98 10.76
C PHE A 237 -5.94 -6.35 10.93
N GLY A 238 -7.17 -6.32 11.44
CA GLY A 238 -7.90 -7.48 11.91
C GLY A 238 -7.96 -7.57 13.43
N ALA A 239 -8.43 -8.70 13.96
CA ALA A 239 -8.64 -8.87 15.40
C ALA A 239 -7.58 -9.79 16.01
N PRO A 240 -6.65 -9.29 16.86
CA PRO A 240 -5.75 -10.16 17.60
C PRO A 240 -6.55 -10.98 18.63
N GLN A 241 -6.10 -12.19 18.94
CA GLN A 241 -6.83 -13.10 19.84
C GLN A 241 -7.15 -12.47 21.20
N ALA A 242 -6.20 -11.72 21.77
CA ALA A 242 -6.41 -11.02 23.04
C ALA A 242 -7.56 -9.99 22.97
N PHE A 243 -7.78 -9.36 21.82
CA PHE A 243 -8.92 -8.47 21.61
C PHE A 243 -10.23 -9.24 21.43
N LEU A 244 -10.21 -10.36 20.68
CA LEU A 244 -11.38 -11.23 20.51
C LEU A 244 -11.91 -11.75 21.85
N ASP A 245 -11.00 -12.20 22.71
CA ASP A 245 -11.34 -12.71 24.05
C ASP A 245 -11.99 -11.63 24.92
N LEU A 246 -11.61 -10.36 24.74
CA LEU A 246 -12.14 -9.22 25.50
C LEU A 246 -13.43 -8.65 24.92
N CYS A 247 -13.55 -8.53 23.58
CA CYS A 247 -14.74 -7.95 22.95
C CYS A 247 -15.93 -8.92 22.98
N GLY A 248 -15.67 -10.23 23.02
CA GLY A 248 -16.71 -11.26 22.95
C GLY A 248 -17.52 -11.24 21.66
N CYS A 249 -16.99 -10.59 20.63
CA CYS A 249 -17.64 -10.31 19.37
C CYS A 249 -17.07 -11.21 18.24
N PRO A 250 -17.87 -11.52 17.20
CA PRO A 250 -17.39 -12.26 16.03
C PRO A 250 -16.17 -11.62 15.35
N GLU A 251 -15.31 -12.42 14.72
CA GLU A 251 -14.05 -11.94 14.11
C GLU A 251 -14.27 -10.92 12.99
N ASP A 252 -15.34 -11.05 12.21
CA ASP A 252 -15.73 -10.10 11.16
C ASP A 252 -16.05 -8.71 11.74
N ILE A 253 -16.71 -8.66 12.89
CA ILE A 253 -17.00 -7.43 13.62
C ILE A 253 -15.73 -6.88 14.29
N ALA A 254 -14.97 -7.75 14.97
CA ALA A 254 -13.75 -7.36 15.66
C ALA A 254 -12.66 -6.86 14.71
N GLY A 255 -12.60 -7.44 13.50
CA GLY A 255 -11.59 -7.13 12.50
C GLY A 255 -11.66 -5.71 11.98
N ARG A 256 -12.86 -5.10 12.01
CA ARG A 256 -13.09 -3.67 11.75
C ARG A 256 -13.93 -3.03 12.84
N ALA A 257 -13.50 -3.21 14.08
CA ALA A 257 -14.24 -2.78 15.26
C ALA A 257 -14.63 -1.28 15.23
N GLY A 258 -13.84 -0.41 14.60
CA GLY A 258 -14.16 1.02 14.48
C GLY A 258 -15.39 1.33 13.61
N LEU A 259 -15.83 0.39 12.76
CA LEU A 259 -17.09 0.50 12.01
C LEU A 259 -18.33 0.13 12.85
N HIS A 260 -18.13 -0.62 13.94
CA HIS A 260 -19.20 -1.23 14.72
C HIS A 260 -19.35 -0.66 16.12
N PHE A 261 -18.27 -0.08 16.67
CA PHE A 261 -18.22 0.49 18.00
C PHE A 261 -17.87 1.99 17.93
N PRO A 262 -18.46 2.82 18.80
CA PRO A 262 -18.20 4.25 18.78
C PRO A 262 -16.75 4.58 19.20
N GLU A 263 -16.22 5.71 18.71
CA GLU A 263 -14.95 6.28 19.17
C GLU A 263 -14.93 6.38 20.71
N GLY A 264 -13.80 5.98 21.32
CA GLY A 264 -13.62 5.94 22.76
C GLY A 264 -14.08 4.65 23.43
N THR A 265 -14.59 3.66 22.68
CA THR A 265 -14.84 2.32 23.24
C THR A 265 -13.51 1.66 23.62
N GLU A 266 -13.47 1.05 24.81
CA GLU A 266 -12.26 0.51 25.42
C GLU A 266 -12.45 -0.92 25.96
N TRP A 267 -11.40 -1.72 25.81
CA TRP A 267 -11.27 -3.04 26.42
C TRP A 267 -9.88 -3.15 27.02
N SER A 268 -9.80 -3.43 28.32
CA SER A 268 -8.51 -3.48 29.03
C SER A 268 -8.27 -4.84 29.66
N ASP A 269 -7.01 -5.25 29.66
CA ASP A 269 -6.51 -6.42 30.36
C ASP A 269 -5.10 -6.11 30.88
N GLY A 270 -4.98 -5.90 32.20
CA GLY A 270 -3.71 -5.60 32.86
C GLY A 270 -2.99 -4.37 32.29
N ASP A 271 -1.90 -4.63 31.56
CA ASP A 271 -1.04 -3.63 30.93
C ASP A 271 -1.38 -3.33 29.46
N ARG A 272 -2.50 -3.88 28.95
CA ARG A 272 -3.01 -3.68 27.60
C ARG A 272 -4.35 -2.98 27.61
N LEU A 273 -4.52 -2.07 26.67
CA LEU A 273 -5.77 -1.38 26.39
C LEU A 273 -6.01 -1.40 24.87
N PHE A 274 -7.09 -2.02 24.44
CA PHE A 274 -7.63 -1.88 23.10
C PHE A 274 -8.64 -0.73 23.09
N ARG A 275 -8.53 0.17 22.12
CA ARG A 275 -9.40 1.34 22.02
C ARG A 275 -9.79 1.59 20.56
N ILE A 276 -11.04 2.01 20.34
CA ILE A 276 -11.44 2.64 19.08
C ILE A 276 -11.12 4.13 19.15
N GLY A 277 -10.35 4.61 18.18
CA GLY A 277 -9.87 5.99 18.20
C GLY A 277 -9.53 6.50 16.81
N ARG A 278 -9.20 7.78 16.76
CA ARG A 278 -8.59 8.40 15.59
C ARG A 278 -7.07 8.24 15.63
N LEU A 279 -6.46 8.08 14.47
CA LEU A 279 -5.01 8.05 14.34
C LEU A 279 -4.47 9.48 14.29
N ARG A 280 -3.27 9.70 14.80
CA ARG A 280 -2.52 10.93 14.50
C ARG A 280 -1.71 10.73 13.23
N ARG A 281 -1.35 11.81 12.54
CA ARG A 281 -0.44 11.75 11.38
C ARG A 281 0.84 10.98 11.68
N LYS A 282 1.44 11.16 12.86
CA LYS A 282 2.64 10.43 13.28
C LYS A 282 2.43 8.93 13.54
N ASP A 283 1.18 8.48 13.71
CA ASP A 283 0.90 7.06 13.91
C ASP A 283 0.92 6.31 12.54
N VAL A 284 0.60 7.02 11.45
CA VAL A 284 0.66 6.52 10.05
C VAL A 284 1.99 6.85 9.35
N VAL A 285 2.52 8.05 9.52
CA VAL A 285 3.86 8.45 9.04
C VAL A 285 4.81 8.49 10.24
N ARG A 286 5.23 7.32 10.69
CA ARG A 286 6.04 7.20 11.91
C ARG A 286 7.40 7.88 11.79
N PRO A 287 7.85 8.67 12.78
CA PRO A 287 9.17 9.32 12.76
C PRO A 287 10.34 8.34 12.63
N ASP A 288 10.17 7.13 13.18
CA ASP A 288 11.12 6.02 13.13
C ASP A 288 10.73 4.91 12.13
N GLY A 289 9.67 5.13 11.34
CA GLY A 289 9.16 4.19 10.36
C GLY A 289 9.80 4.28 8.97
N GLN A 290 9.04 3.80 7.98
CA GLN A 290 9.50 3.62 6.60
C GLN A 290 9.88 4.94 5.90
N TRP A 291 9.27 6.05 6.30
CA TRP A 291 9.56 7.38 5.74
C TRP A 291 10.79 8.07 6.34
N LYS A 292 11.36 7.52 7.41
CA LYS A 292 12.54 8.11 8.09
C LYS A 292 13.71 8.38 7.14
N PRO A 293 14.12 7.47 6.22
CA PRO A 293 15.23 7.74 5.30
C PRO A 293 14.96 8.95 4.40
N VAL A 294 13.74 9.07 3.87
CA VAL A 294 13.27 10.19 3.04
C VAL A 294 13.43 11.51 3.80
N TRP A 295 12.86 11.59 5.00
CA TRP A 295 12.95 12.79 5.85
C TRP A 295 14.38 13.11 6.28
N THR A 296 15.21 12.10 6.50
CA THR A 296 16.63 12.28 6.86
C THR A 296 17.41 12.92 5.72
N VAL A 297 17.21 12.45 4.48
CA VAL A 297 17.87 13.02 3.29
C VAL A 297 17.38 14.44 3.04
N MET A 298 16.05 14.67 3.03
CA MET A 298 15.50 16.01 2.84
C MET A 298 16.01 17.01 3.89
N ARG A 299 16.01 16.62 5.16
CA ARG A 299 16.56 17.46 6.26
C ARG A 299 18.04 17.78 6.05
N THR A 300 18.83 16.80 5.64
CA THR A 300 20.26 16.98 5.41
C THR A 300 20.51 17.99 4.30
N LEU A 301 19.79 17.84 3.18
CA LEU A 301 19.88 18.76 2.04
C LEU A 301 19.35 20.16 2.40
N ALA A 302 18.30 20.24 3.21
CA ALA A 302 17.74 21.50 3.66
C ALA A 302 18.72 22.27 4.55
N GLY A 303 19.50 21.57 5.37
CA GLY A 303 20.60 22.18 6.13
C GLY A 303 21.71 22.77 5.26
N LEU A 304 21.86 22.31 4.01
CA LEU A 304 22.87 22.80 3.06
C LEU A 304 22.34 23.90 2.13
N HIS A 305 21.08 23.80 1.71
CA HIS A 305 20.52 24.62 0.63
C HIS A 305 19.36 25.54 1.09
N GLY A 306 18.83 25.33 2.29
CA GLY A 306 17.65 25.99 2.83
C GLY A 306 16.36 25.19 2.62
N ASN A 307 15.38 25.37 3.49
CA ASN A 307 14.17 24.53 3.57
C ASN A 307 13.26 24.68 2.33
N GLU A 308 13.25 25.86 1.71
CA GLU A 308 12.52 26.15 0.47
C GLU A 308 13.25 25.65 -0.79
N ALA A 309 14.51 25.22 -0.65
CA ALA A 309 15.34 24.74 -1.75
C ALA A 309 15.37 23.21 -1.83
N VAL A 310 14.52 22.51 -1.06
CA VAL A 310 14.43 21.05 -1.07
C VAL A 310 12.98 20.63 -1.14
N ARG A 311 12.65 19.75 -2.08
CA ARG A 311 11.31 19.18 -2.22
C ARG A 311 11.36 17.72 -2.60
N LEU A 312 10.34 16.99 -2.20
CA LEU A 312 10.01 15.67 -2.71
C LEU A 312 8.94 15.84 -3.78
N VAL A 313 9.22 15.42 -5.01
CA VAL A 313 8.26 15.36 -6.12
C VAL A 313 7.86 13.91 -6.33
N VAL A 314 6.57 13.61 -6.34
CA VAL A 314 6.05 12.24 -6.45
C VAL A 314 4.91 12.14 -7.44
N TRP A 315 4.69 10.92 -7.93
CA TRP A 315 3.55 10.48 -8.72
C TRP A 315 3.29 9.00 -8.44
N PHE A 316 2.16 8.48 -8.93
CA PHE A 316 1.68 7.16 -8.59
C PHE A 316 1.32 6.35 -9.83
N ASP A 317 1.42 5.02 -9.75
CA ASP A 317 0.89 4.11 -10.76
C ASP A 317 -0.52 3.58 -10.38
N SER A 318 -1.22 3.03 -11.38
CA SER A 318 -2.60 2.54 -11.28
C SER A 318 -2.69 1.05 -11.03
#